data_AF-A0A3C0PPY6-F1
#
_entry.id   AF-A0A3C0PPY6-F1
#
_cell.length_a   1.000
_cell.length_b   1.000
_cell.length_c   1.000
_cell.angle_alpha   90.00
_cell.angle_beta   90.00
_cell.angle_gamma   90.00
#
_symmetry.space_group_name_H-M   'P 1'
#
loop_
_entity.id
_entity.type
_entity.pdbx_description
1 polymer ?
#
loop_
_entity_poly.entity_id
_entity_poly.type
_entity_poly.pdbx_seq_one_letter_code
_entity_poly.pdbx_strand_id
1 'polypeptide(L)'
;SITNGQAAKLQVDEVRRISIRANHSATHLLHEALRRSLGDHVTQRGSLNADDRLRFDFSHNQALTAAQLRQVQTEVNSIIRQNSYVETRIMTPDGARTLGAQALFGEKYGDEVRVVSMGHLSESGKGASKDTYSLELCGGTHVRQTGDIGGFVLLSDGASSAGVRRIEALTGAVADTYIQNQFKYMSEVAITLKVQPVEVALRAQQLLDERKTLQNEVANLRREVAMSGGSDMALNEPIIVGGKGFLAQVLQGVTGRDLPALVDAHKVKIGSGAVLLIADSDGKAAVAAGVTDDLTVNLSAVDIVKI
;
A
#
# COMPACT_ATOMS: atom_id res chain seq x y z
N SER A 1 35.07 22.79 26.17
CA SER A 1 34.27 23.32 27.29
C SER A 1 33.87 24.74 26.96
N ILE A 2 32.66 25.17 27.37
CA ILE A 2 32.21 26.56 27.28
C ILE A 2 32.15 27.10 28.71
N THR A 3 32.66 28.31 28.97
CA THR A 3 32.68 28.92 30.31
C THR A 3 31.74 30.12 30.41
N ASN A 4 31.22 30.40 31.61
CA ASN A 4 30.44 31.61 31.88
C ASN A 4 31.25 32.86 31.52
N GLY A 5 30.63 33.80 30.79
CA GLY A 5 31.28 35.03 30.31
C GLY A 5 32.11 34.87 29.04
N GLN A 6 32.23 33.65 28.47
CA GLN A 6 32.91 33.44 27.20
C GLN A 6 32.09 34.02 26.05
N ALA A 7 32.72 34.88 25.23
CA ALA A 7 32.12 35.36 23.99
C ALA A 7 31.91 34.18 23.02
N ALA A 8 30.74 34.13 22.38
CA ALA A 8 30.39 33.09 21.43
C ALA A 8 29.76 33.68 20.17
N LYS A 9 30.03 33.04 19.03
CA LYS A 9 29.31 33.25 17.78
C LYS A 9 28.42 32.04 17.53
N LEU A 10 27.12 32.26 17.47
CA LEU A 10 26.16 31.23 17.10
C LEU A 10 25.95 31.25 15.59
N GLN A 11 26.04 30.09 14.96
CA GLN A 11 25.82 29.93 13.53
C GLN A 11 24.76 28.86 13.31
N VAL A 12 23.79 29.17 12.46
CA VAL A 12 22.77 28.23 12.01
C VAL A 12 23.30 27.49 10.78
N ASP A 13 23.02 26.20 10.69
CA ASP A 13 23.19 25.44 9.45
C ASP A 13 22.16 25.92 8.43
N GLU A 14 22.62 26.65 7.42
CA GLU A 14 21.77 27.25 6.38
C GLU A 14 21.10 26.20 5.50
N VAL A 15 21.80 25.11 5.15
CA VAL A 15 21.24 24.04 4.31
C VAL A 15 20.09 23.38 5.05
N ARG A 16 20.31 23.03 6.31
CA ARG A 16 19.27 22.46 7.17
C ARG A 16 18.10 23.43 7.38
N ARG A 17 18.39 24.72 7.58
CA ARG A 17 17.37 25.77 7.76
C ARG A 17 16.50 25.92 6.51
N ILE A 18 17.08 25.85 5.32
CA ILE A 18 16.34 25.93 4.06
C ILE A 18 15.34 24.78 3.95
N SER A 19 15.78 23.53 4.18
CA SER A 19 14.89 22.36 4.12
C SER A 19 13.74 22.43 5.13
N ILE A 20 14.03 22.85 6.37
CA ILE A 20 12.98 23.03 7.39
C ILE A 20 11.98 24.12 6.99
N ARG A 21 12.45 25.24 6.41
CA ARG A 21 11.57 26.31 5.91
C ARG A 21 10.67 25.82 4.78
N ALA A 22 11.21 25.03 3.84
CA ALA A 22 10.44 24.43 2.75
C ALA A 22 9.36 23.48 3.27
N ASN A 23 9.73 22.55 4.16
CA ASN A 23 8.78 21.62 4.80
C ASN A 23 7.72 22.35 5.63
N HIS A 24 8.11 23.41 6.35
CA HIS A 24 7.16 24.22 7.10
C HIS A 24 6.18 24.93 6.15
N SER A 25 6.66 25.67 5.16
CA SER A 25 5.80 26.35 4.19
C SER A 25 4.89 25.39 3.43
N ALA A 26 5.38 24.21 3.04
CA ALA A 26 4.55 23.18 2.41
C ALA A 26 3.43 22.67 3.32
N THR A 27 3.64 22.65 4.64
CA THR A 27 2.61 22.26 5.61
C THR A 27 1.42 23.23 5.59
N HIS A 28 1.66 24.53 5.47
CA HIS A 28 0.60 25.56 5.32
C HIS A 28 -0.23 25.33 4.05
N LEU A 29 0.44 25.03 2.94
CA LEU A 29 -0.23 24.72 1.67
C LEU A 29 -1.01 23.40 1.74
N LEU A 30 -0.43 22.38 2.37
CA LEU A 30 -1.05 21.07 2.57
C LEU A 30 -2.30 21.17 3.43
N HIS A 31 -2.25 21.93 4.52
CA HIS A 31 -3.39 22.12 5.42
C HIS A 31 -4.57 22.75 4.68
N GLU A 32 -4.32 23.82 3.92
CA GLU A 32 -5.36 24.46 3.11
C GLU A 32 -5.90 23.52 2.02
N ALA A 33 -5.04 22.80 1.31
CA ALA A 33 -5.47 21.84 0.28
C ALA A 33 -6.34 20.71 0.87
N LEU A 34 -6.01 20.23 2.07
CA LEU A 34 -6.82 19.24 2.78
C LEU A 34 -8.19 19.80 3.17
N ARG A 35 -8.26 21.01 3.72
CA ARG A 35 -9.53 21.68 4.04
C ARG A 35 -10.42 21.86 2.81
N ARG A 36 -9.83 22.26 1.68
CA ARG A 36 -10.56 22.48 0.43
C ARG A 36 -11.04 21.18 -0.20
N SER A 37 -10.26 20.09 -0.09
CA SER A 37 -10.61 18.79 -0.64
C SER A 37 -11.61 18.02 0.24
N LEU A 38 -11.52 18.16 1.57
CA LEU A 38 -12.25 17.32 2.52
C LEU A 38 -13.35 18.07 3.28
N GLY A 39 -13.21 19.38 3.49
CA GLY A 39 -14.13 20.23 4.24
C GLY A 39 -13.48 20.95 5.43
N ASP A 40 -14.20 21.94 5.97
CA ASP A 40 -13.73 22.83 7.05
C ASP A 40 -13.52 22.15 8.40
N HIS A 41 -13.97 20.91 8.59
CA HIS A 41 -13.72 20.12 9.80
C HIS A 41 -12.28 19.63 9.91
N VAL A 42 -11.49 19.74 8.84
CA VAL A 42 -10.05 19.46 8.88
C VAL A 42 -9.38 20.53 9.75
N THR A 43 -8.85 20.08 10.89
CA THR A 43 -8.11 20.91 11.83
C THR A 43 -6.81 20.23 12.21
N GLN A 44 -5.73 21.00 12.34
CA GLN A 44 -4.43 20.49 12.76
C GLN A 44 -4.50 19.85 14.17
N ARG A 45 -3.90 18.67 14.30
CA ARG A 45 -3.71 17.91 15.54
C ARG A 45 -2.24 17.69 15.89
N GLY A 46 -1.33 17.92 14.94
CA GLY A 46 0.11 17.81 15.14
C GLY A 46 0.88 18.11 13.85
N SER A 47 2.11 18.57 13.98
CA SER A 47 2.99 18.81 12.84
C SER A 47 4.45 18.56 13.23
N LEU A 48 5.22 18.00 12.30
CA LEU A 48 6.68 17.92 12.36
C LEU A 48 7.23 18.47 11.04
N ASN A 49 8.14 19.44 11.13
CA ASN A 49 8.86 20.00 9.99
C ASN A 49 10.36 19.77 10.20
N ALA A 50 10.82 18.58 9.82
CA ALA A 50 12.22 18.22 9.88
C ALA A 50 12.94 18.64 8.59
N ASP A 51 14.25 18.46 8.52
CA ASP A 51 15.04 18.74 7.31
C ASP A 51 14.91 17.66 6.23
N ASP A 52 14.49 16.46 6.58
CA ASP A 52 14.34 15.31 5.69
C ASP A 52 12.88 15.03 5.28
N ARG A 53 11.89 15.48 6.06
CA ARG A 53 10.46 15.26 5.79
C ARG A 53 9.55 16.22 6.55
N LEU A 54 8.28 16.24 6.14
CA LEU A 54 7.20 16.79 6.94
C LEU A 54 6.16 15.72 7.30
N ARG A 55 5.49 15.95 8.43
CA ARG A 55 4.37 15.16 8.92
C ARG A 55 3.26 16.10 9.37
N PHE A 56 2.05 15.83 8.91
CA PHE A 56 0.89 16.65 9.26
C PHE A 56 -0.27 15.78 9.73
N ASP A 57 -0.67 15.99 10.98
CA ASP A 57 -1.77 15.27 11.63
C ASP A 57 -3.00 16.16 11.66
N PHE A 58 -4.14 15.65 11.23
CA PHE A 58 -5.38 16.43 11.10
C PHE A 58 -6.62 15.62 11.47
N SER A 59 -7.69 16.31 11.90
CA SER A 59 -8.96 15.68 12.21
C SER A 59 -9.67 15.20 10.95
N HIS A 60 -9.81 13.89 10.82
CA HIS A 60 -10.60 13.26 9.77
C HIS A 60 -10.86 11.79 10.13
N ASN A 61 -12.06 11.29 9.87
CA ASN A 61 -12.48 9.96 10.35
C ASN A 61 -12.26 8.84 9.33
N GLN A 62 -12.04 9.17 8.05
CA GLN A 62 -11.94 8.20 6.96
C GLN A 62 -10.55 8.23 6.33
N ALA A 63 -10.13 7.13 5.71
CA ALA A 63 -8.94 7.14 4.88
C ALA A 63 -9.22 7.93 3.60
N LEU A 64 -8.22 8.66 3.13
CA LEU A 64 -8.35 9.40 1.87
C LEU A 64 -8.32 8.42 0.70
N THR A 65 -9.18 8.67 -0.28
CA THR A 65 -9.14 7.95 -1.55
C THR A 65 -7.89 8.34 -2.36
N ALA A 66 -7.45 7.45 -3.25
CA ALA A 66 -6.35 7.76 -4.16
C ALA A 66 -6.61 9.00 -5.03
N ALA A 67 -7.87 9.30 -5.34
CA ALA A 67 -8.25 10.51 -6.07
C ALA A 67 -8.06 11.78 -5.23
N GLN A 68 -8.48 11.76 -3.95
CA GLN A 68 -8.28 12.88 -3.03
C GLN A 68 -6.79 13.14 -2.77
N LEU A 69 -5.99 12.09 -2.56
CA LEU A 69 -4.53 12.24 -2.39
C LEU A 69 -3.88 12.90 -3.60
N ARG A 70 -4.26 12.48 -4.81
CA ARG A 70 -3.79 13.11 -6.05
C ARG A 70 -4.25 14.56 -6.18
N GLN A 71 -5.49 14.87 -5.83
CA GLN A 71 -6.03 16.23 -5.86
C GLN A 71 -5.23 17.14 -4.92
N VAL A 72 -5.06 16.73 -3.66
CA VAL A 72 -4.30 17.48 -2.65
C VAL A 72 -2.86 17.74 -3.12
N GLN A 73 -2.15 16.69 -3.57
CA GLN A 73 -0.78 16.86 -4.08
C GLN A 73 -0.72 17.80 -5.29
N THR A 74 -1.70 17.70 -6.20
CA THR A 74 -1.76 18.55 -7.40
C THR A 74 -1.98 20.00 -7.03
N GLU A 75 -2.89 20.27 -6.09
CA GLU A 75 -3.20 21.61 -5.61
C GLU A 75 -2.00 22.24 -4.90
N VAL A 76 -1.36 21.54 -3.97
CA VAL A 76 -0.15 22.03 -3.28
C VAL A 76 0.93 22.42 -4.30
N ASN A 77 1.23 21.53 -5.24
CA ASN A 77 2.23 21.81 -6.27
C ASN A 77 1.80 22.95 -7.23
N SER A 78 0.50 23.17 -7.43
CA SER A 78 0.00 24.31 -8.19
C SER A 78 0.34 25.63 -7.51
N ILE A 79 0.11 25.73 -6.20
CA ILE A 79 0.42 26.93 -5.42
C ILE A 79 1.94 27.16 -5.31
N ILE A 80 2.72 26.08 -5.19
CA ILE A 80 4.19 26.16 -5.27
C ILE A 80 4.62 26.81 -6.59
N ARG A 81 4.06 26.36 -7.72
CA ARG A 81 4.40 26.88 -9.06
C ARG A 81 3.98 28.32 -9.31
N GLN A 82 3.06 28.88 -8.51
CA GLN A 82 2.77 30.31 -8.60
C GLN A 82 4.01 31.16 -8.27
N ASN A 83 4.95 30.61 -7.49
CA ASN A 83 6.14 31.29 -7.02
C ASN A 83 5.85 32.68 -6.42
N SER A 84 4.74 32.77 -5.67
CA SER A 84 4.31 34.02 -5.06
C SER A 84 5.07 34.29 -3.76
N TYR A 85 5.21 35.56 -3.40
CA TYR A 85 5.89 35.94 -2.17
C TYR A 85 5.15 35.41 -0.93
N VAL A 86 5.94 34.96 0.05
CA VAL A 86 5.46 34.64 1.38
C VAL A 86 5.60 35.89 2.24
N GLU A 87 4.46 36.45 2.66
CA GLU A 87 4.45 37.65 3.49
C GLU A 87 4.12 37.31 4.94
N THR A 88 4.73 38.06 5.86
CA THR A 88 4.50 37.87 7.29
C THR A 88 4.25 39.22 7.95
N ARG A 89 3.23 39.30 8.80
CA ARG A 89 2.80 40.54 9.45
C ARG A 89 2.56 40.30 10.93
N ILE A 90 2.95 41.25 11.77
CA ILE A 90 2.58 41.26 13.18
C ILE A 90 1.32 42.11 13.32
N MET A 91 0.31 41.59 14.00
CA MET A 91 -0.97 42.27 14.21
C MET A 91 -1.70 41.73 15.43
N THR A 92 -2.83 42.34 15.80
CA THR A 92 -3.68 41.83 16.87
C THR A 92 -4.41 40.53 16.46
N PRO A 93 -4.73 39.64 17.42
CA PRO A 93 -5.51 38.43 17.14
C PRO A 93 -6.84 38.70 16.44
N ASP A 94 -7.53 39.79 16.80
CA ASP A 94 -8.81 40.17 16.20
C ASP A 94 -8.63 40.66 14.76
N GLY A 95 -7.59 41.45 14.49
CA GLY A 95 -7.24 41.85 13.12
C GLY A 95 -6.93 40.66 12.22
N ALA A 96 -6.20 39.67 12.74
CA ALA A 96 -5.92 38.43 12.03
C ALA A 96 -7.20 37.64 11.71
N ARG A 97 -8.13 37.53 12.68
CA ARG A 97 -9.44 36.89 12.49
C ARG A 97 -10.29 37.60 11.44
N THR A 98 -10.31 38.95 11.44
CA THR A 98 -11.02 39.73 10.42
C THR A 98 -10.49 39.47 9.00
N LEU A 99 -9.20 39.20 8.84
CA LEU A 99 -8.60 38.84 7.55
C LEU A 99 -8.85 37.37 7.15
N GLY A 100 -9.55 36.59 7.97
CA GLY A 100 -9.79 35.17 7.72
C GLY A 100 -8.59 34.27 8.04
N ALA A 101 -7.65 34.74 8.88
CA ALA A 101 -6.50 33.96 9.27
C ALA A 101 -6.93 32.78 10.17
N GLN A 102 -6.40 31.61 9.88
CA GLN A 102 -6.64 30.42 10.68
C GLN A 102 -5.81 30.47 11.96
N ALA A 103 -6.47 30.31 13.10
CA ALA A 103 -5.82 30.14 14.39
C ALA A 103 -5.67 28.65 14.72
N LEU A 104 -4.55 28.28 15.33
CA LEU A 104 -4.37 26.96 15.90
C LEU A 104 -5.29 26.80 17.12
N PHE A 105 -6.01 25.69 17.18
CA PHE A 105 -6.98 25.40 18.23
C PHE A 105 -6.28 25.15 19.57
N GLY A 106 -6.74 25.83 20.63
CA GLY A 106 -6.27 25.61 22.02
C GLY A 106 -5.07 26.46 22.46
N GLU A 107 -4.48 27.25 21.57
CA GLU A 107 -3.40 28.18 21.90
C GLU A 107 -3.95 29.47 22.53
N LYS A 108 -3.31 29.95 23.59
CA LYS A 108 -3.56 31.30 24.15
C LYS A 108 -2.61 32.28 23.48
N TYR A 109 -3.16 33.20 22.70
CA TYR A 109 -2.39 34.26 22.06
C TYR A 109 -2.24 35.46 22.99
N GLY A 110 -1.07 36.12 22.93
CA GLY A 110 -0.85 37.41 23.57
C GLY A 110 -1.49 38.56 22.78
N ASP A 111 -1.07 39.79 23.06
CA ASP A 111 -1.62 40.99 22.41
C ASP A 111 -1.25 41.09 20.92
N GLU A 112 -0.19 40.41 20.50
CA GLU A 112 0.30 40.37 19.13
C GLU A 112 0.48 38.93 18.63
N VAL A 113 0.16 38.71 17.35
CA VAL A 113 0.36 37.46 16.63
C VAL A 113 1.07 37.72 15.30
N ARG A 114 1.88 36.74 14.89
CA ARG A 114 2.48 36.73 13.55
C ARG A 114 1.59 35.93 12.61
N VAL A 115 1.08 36.60 11.58
CA VAL A 115 0.31 35.99 10.50
C VAL A 115 1.21 35.78 9.29
N VAL A 116 1.06 34.64 8.63
CA VAL A 116 1.79 34.26 7.43
C VAL A 116 0.78 34.04 6.31
N SER A 117 1.03 34.64 5.16
CA SER A 117 0.21 34.49 3.95
C SER A 117 1.03 33.88 2.82
N MET A 118 0.46 32.90 2.13
CA MET A 118 1.11 32.21 1.00
C MET A 118 0.10 31.92 -0.10
N GLY A 119 0.51 32.11 -1.35
CA GLY A 119 -0.29 31.73 -2.51
C GLY A 119 -1.46 32.67 -2.80
N HIS A 120 -1.93 32.62 -4.03
CA HIS A 120 -3.11 33.32 -4.50
C HIS A 120 -4.21 32.35 -4.88
N LEU A 121 -5.43 32.69 -4.49
CA LEU A 121 -6.66 32.04 -4.87
C LEU A 121 -7.77 33.08 -4.92
N SER A 122 -8.19 33.42 -6.14
CA SER A 122 -9.30 34.35 -6.38
C SER A 122 -10.52 33.94 -5.57
N GLU A 123 -11.16 34.94 -4.97
CA GLU A 123 -12.42 34.77 -4.21
C GLU A 123 -12.31 33.81 -3.01
N SER A 124 -11.10 33.62 -2.47
CA SER A 124 -10.88 32.85 -1.24
C SER A 124 -11.53 33.49 0.00
N GLY A 125 -11.79 34.80 -0.04
CA GLY A 125 -12.31 35.56 1.09
C GLY A 125 -11.26 35.86 2.18
N LYS A 126 -10.00 35.47 1.97
CA LYS A 126 -8.90 35.65 2.93
C LYS A 126 -7.92 36.74 2.51
N GLY A 127 -7.33 37.40 3.49
CA GLY A 127 -6.41 38.51 3.28
C GLY A 127 -7.12 39.80 2.89
N ALA A 128 -6.36 40.90 2.80
CA ALA A 128 -6.92 42.23 2.55
C ALA A 128 -7.60 42.33 1.16
N SER A 129 -7.01 41.67 0.17
CA SER A 129 -7.51 41.56 -1.21
C SER A 129 -8.51 40.43 -1.42
N LYS A 130 -8.82 39.63 -0.38
CA LYS A 130 -9.74 38.48 -0.44
C LYS A 130 -9.35 37.39 -1.46
N ASP A 131 -8.07 37.32 -1.79
CA ASP A 131 -7.50 36.43 -2.81
C ASP A 131 -6.29 35.62 -2.28
N THR A 132 -6.10 35.55 -0.96
CA THR A 132 -4.98 34.79 -0.35
C THR A 132 -5.34 33.31 -0.21
N TYR A 133 -4.46 32.42 -0.63
CA TYR A 133 -4.73 30.97 -0.54
C TYR A 133 -4.66 30.46 0.91
N SER A 134 -3.47 30.50 1.51
CA SER A 134 -3.22 30.12 2.89
C SER A 134 -2.91 31.36 3.73
N LEU A 135 -3.60 31.51 4.85
CA LEU A 135 -3.43 32.60 5.80
C LEU A 135 -3.55 32.04 7.21
N GLU A 136 -2.44 31.95 7.93
CA GLU A 136 -2.39 31.26 9.23
C GLU A 136 -1.55 32.03 10.25
N LEU A 137 -1.88 31.88 11.54
CA LEU A 137 -1.03 32.34 12.63
C LEU A 137 0.15 31.38 12.77
N CYS A 138 1.38 31.86 12.55
CA CYS A 138 2.56 31.03 12.65
C CYS A 138 3.84 31.81 13.02
N GLY A 139 4.48 31.40 14.11
CA GLY A 139 5.74 31.98 14.58
C GLY A 139 7.01 31.35 14.00
N GLY A 140 6.91 30.28 13.21
CA GLY A 140 8.10 29.61 12.67
C GLY A 140 8.69 30.30 11.44
N THR A 141 9.75 29.70 10.89
CA THR A 141 10.43 30.21 9.70
C THR A 141 9.83 29.64 8.43
N HIS A 142 9.70 30.47 7.40
CA HIS A 142 9.09 30.12 6.12
C HIS A 142 9.98 30.53 4.96
N VAL A 143 9.78 29.94 3.79
CA VAL A 143 10.49 30.33 2.56
C VAL A 143 10.19 31.77 2.15
N ARG A 144 10.93 32.36 1.19
CA ARG A 144 10.68 33.74 0.76
C ARG A 144 9.55 33.83 -0.26
N GLN A 145 9.42 32.81 -1.10
CA GLN A 145 8.38 32.67 -2.13
C GLN A 145 8.01 31.19 -2.25
N THR A 146 6.80 30.87 -2.70
CA THR A 146 6.30 29.48 -2.70
C THR A 146 7.15 28.54 -3.56
N GLY A 147 7.82 29.04 -4.61
CA GLY A 147 8.69 28.22 -5.46
C GLY A 147 9.99 27.78 -4.79
N ASP A 148 10.43 28.46 -3.74
CA ASP A 148 11.59 28.05 -2.94
C ASP A 148 11.35 26.71 -2.19
N ILE A 149 10.09 26.24 -2.13
CA ILE A 149 9.76 24.90 -1.59
C ILE A 149 10.34 23.80 -2.50
N GLY A 150 10.50 24.06 -3.80
CA GLY A 150 10.90 23.05 -4.78
C GLY A 150 9.77 22.07 -5.10
N GLY A 151 10.06 20.77 -5.18
CA GLY A 151 9.02 19.74 -5.35
C GLY A 151 8.23 19.50 -4.07
N PHE A 152 6.99 19.01 -4.18
CA PHE A 152 6.25 18.40 -3.07
C PHE A 152 5.74 17.03 -3.48
N VAL A 153 6.08 16.01 -2.69
CA VAL A 153 5.65 14.62 -2.90
C VAL A 153 4.94 14.12 -1.65
N LEU A 154 3.66 13.77 -1.79
CA LEU A 154 2.87 13.10 -0.77
C LEU A 154 3.21 11.60 -0.80
N LEU A 155 3.70 11.07 0.31
CA LEU A 155 4.10 9.67 0.43
C LEU A 155 2.93 8.77 0.82
N SER A 156 2.18 9.18 1.85
CA SER A 156 1.15 8.32 2.42
C SER A 156 0.13 9.09 3.25
N ASP A 157 -1.04 8.47 3.40
CA ASP A 157 -2.08 8.79 4.38
C ASP A 157 -2.26 7.61 5.34
N GLY A 158 -2.17 7.86 6.65
CA GLY A 158 -2.24 6.83 7.69
C GLY A 158 -3.10 7.24 8.89
N ALA A 159 -3.64 6.27 9.64
CA ALA A 159 -4.33 6.54 10.89
C ALA A 159 -3.29 6.81 11.99
N SER A 160 -3.34 7.99 12.62
CA SER A 160 -2.46 8.28 13.76
C SER A 160 -3.11 7.94 15.11
N SER A 161 -4.41 8.20 15.23
CA SER A 161 -5.25 7.86 16.38
C SER A 161 -6.73 7.91 15.96
N ALA A 162 -7.65 7.59 16.87
CA ALA A 162 -9.08 7.72 16.60
C ALA A 162 -9.43 9.15 16.13
N GLY A 163 -10.05 9.25 14.95
CA GLY A 163 -10.46 10.52 14.33
C GLY A 163 -9.30 11.41 13.83
N VAL A 164 -8.07 10.90 13.76
CA VAL A 164 -6.89 11.65 13.30
C VAL A 164 -6.15 10.90 12.20
N ARG A 165 -5.98 11.57 11.06
CA ARG A 165 -5.17 11.13 9.92
C ARG A 165 -3.82 11.82 9.92
N ARG A 166 -2.84 11.20 9.28
CA ARG A 166 -1.47 11.69 9.12
C ARG A 166 -1.09 11.64 7.65
N ILE A 167 -0.68 12.78 7.11
CA ILE A 167 0.07 12.85 5.86
C ILE A 167 1.56 12.88 6.16
N GLU A 168 2.32 12.08 5.43
CA GLU A 168 3.78 12.21 5.32
C GLU A 168 4.14 12.68 3.91
N ALA A 169 5.05 13.65 3.82
CA ALA A 169 5.46 14.22 2.54
C ALA A 169 6.91 14.69 2.56
N LEU A 170 7.46 14.88 1.37
CA LEU A 170 8.82 15.36 1.11
C LEU A 170 8.76 16.67 0.34
N THR A 171 9.76 17.53 0.55
CA THR A 171 9.96 18.75 -0.25
C THR A 171 11.39 18.86 -0.79
N GLY A 172 11.59 19.79 -1.74
CA GLY A 172 12.90 20.15 -2.27
C GLY A 172 13.71 18.97 -2.81
N ALA A 173 15.02 18.99 -2.55
CA ALA A 173 15.96 17.99 -3.07
C ALA A 173 15.64 16.55 -2.60
N VAL A 174 15.02 16.38 -1.42
CA VAL A 174 14.63 15.06 -0.93
C VAL A 174 13.46 14.50 -1.74
N ALA A 175 12.50 15.36 -2.11
CA ALA A 175 11.42 14.99 -3.02
C ALA A 175 11.95 14.63 -4.42
N ASP A 176 12.89 15.41 -4.94
CA ASP A 176 13.51 15.13 -6.25
C ASP A 176 14.24 13.80 -6.26
N THR A 177 15.03 13.53 -5.21
CA THR A 177 15.73 12.24 -5.04
C THR A 177 14.74 11.08 -4.96
N TYR A 178 13.64 11.25 -4.24
CA TYR A 178 12.59 10.24 -4.16
C TYR A 178 11.99 9.94 -5.54
N ILE A 179 11.64 10.97 -6.31
CA ILE A 179 11.08 10.82 -7.67
C ILE A 179 12.06 10.09 -8.59
N GLN A 180 13.33 10.48 -8.58
CA GLN A 180 14.38 9.82 -9.38
C GLN A 180 14.51 8.34 -9.03
N ASN A 181 14.46 8.00 -7.74
CA ASN A 181 14.46 6.61 -7.29
C ASN A 181 13.22 5.83 -7.77
N GLN A 182 12.02 6.44 -7.74
CA GLN A 182 10.82 5.79 -8.27
C GLN A 182 10.94 5.49 -9.78
N PHE A 183 11.48 6.43 -10.56
CA PHE A 183 11.74 6.19 -11.98
C PHE A 183 12.74 5.06 -12.20
N LYS A 184 13.84 5.05 -11.44
CA LYS A 184 14.84 3.98 -11.49
C LYS A 184 14.22 2.62 -11.22
N TYR A 185 13.45 2.47 -10.14
CA TYR A 185 12.81 1.20 -9.80
C TYR A 185 11.82 0.74 -10.87
N MET A 186 11.01 1.64 -11.41
CA MET A 186 10.09 1.32 -12.49
C MET A 186 10.83 0.86 -13.75
N SER A 187 11.94 1.51 -14.10
CA SER A 187 12.79 1.11 -15.23
C SER A 187 13.42 -0.26 -15.01
N GLU A 188 13.92 -0.57 -13.81
CA GLU A 188 14.49 -1.89 -13.48
C GLU A 188 13.46 -3.01 -13.62
N VAL A 189 12.23 -2.78 -13.15
CA VAL A 189 11.12 -3.73 -13.33
C VAL A 189 10.76 -3.90 -14.81
N ALA A 190 10.66 -2.80 -15.56
CA ALA A 190 10.34 -2.83 -16.99
C ALA A 190 11.38 -3.62 -17.79
N ILE A 191 12.68 -3.42 -17.51
CA ILE A 191 13.78 -4.19 -18.11
C ILE A 191 13.65 -5.68 -17.78
N THR A 192 13.38 -6.01 -16.51
CA THR A 192 13.22 -7.40 -16.07
C THR A 192 12.07 -8.10 -16.79
N LEU A 193 10.95 -7.39 -16.97
CA LEU A 193 9.76 -7.88 -17.66
C LEU A 193 9.85 -7.78 -19.19
N LYS A 194 10.91 -7.14 -19.72
CA LYS A 194 11.14 -6.86 -21.15
C LYS A 194 9.99 -6.10 -21.82
N VAL A 195 9.45 -5.09 -21.13
CA VAL A 195 8.36 -4.24 -21.63
C VAL A 195 8.67 -2.76 -21.37
N GLN A 196 7.88 -1.85 -21.94
CA GLN A 196 7.97 -0.43 -21.58
C GLN A 196 7.40 -0.17 -20.16
N PRO A 197 7.84 0.87 -19.44
CA PRO A 197 7.32 1.21 -18.10
C PRO A 197 5.78 1.28 -18.02
N VAL A 198 5.13 1.80 -19.07
CA VAL A 198 3.67 1.91 -19.16
C VAL A 198 2.96 0.56 -19.22
N GLU A 199 3.64 -0.49 -19.68
CA GLU A 199 3.09 -1.83 -19.88
C GLU A 199 3.34 -2.76 -18.69
N VAL A 200 4.14 -2.32 -17.70
CA VAL A 200 4.54 -3.14 -16.54
C VAL A 200 3.33 -3.75 -15.82
N ALA A 201 2.29 -2.96 -15.58
CA ALA A 201 1.09 -3.43 -14.88
C ALA A 201 0.35 -4.52 -15.68
N LEU A 202 0.19 -4.32 -16.98
CA LEU A 202 -0.45 -5.29 -17.87
C LEU A 202 0.37 -6.59 -17.95
N ARG A 203 1.70 -6.48 -18.12
CA ARG A 203 2.59 -7.64 -18.19
C ARG A 203 2.62 -8.43 -16.89
N ALA A 204 2.60 -7.74 -15.75
CA ALA A 204 2.51 -8.40 -14.44
C ALA A 204 1.20 -9.18 -14.29
N GLN A 205 0.07 -8.62 -14.72
CA GLN A 205 -1.22 -9.31 -14.69
C GLN A 205 -1.22 -10.56 -15.59
N GLN A 206 -0.72 -10.43 -16.82
CA GLN A 206 -0.57 -11.55 -17.74
C GLN A 206 0.28 -12.70 -17.16
N LEU A 207 1.41 -12.36 -16.52
CA LEU A 207 2.26 -13.36 -15.87
C LEU A 207 1.57 -14.06 -14.69
N LEU A 208 0.73 -13.35 -13.93
CA LEU A 208 -0.06 -13.97 -12.85
C LEU A 208 -1.11 -14.94 -13.40
N ASP A 209 -1.76 -14.57 -14.50
CA ASP A 209 -2.76 -15.41 -15.16
C ASP A 209 -2.11 -16.63 -15.83
N GLU A 210 -0.98 -16.45 -16.51
CA GLU A 210 -0.16 -17.52 -17.07
C GLU A 210 0.31 -18.49 -15.98
N ARG A 211 0.80 -17.97 -14.84
CA ARG A 211 1.18 -18.81 -13.69
C ARG A 211 0.01 -19.66 -13.21
N LYS A 212 -1.20 -19.09 -13.12
CA LYS A 212 -2.40 -19.83 -12.70
C LYS A 212 -2.77 -20.93 -13.70
N THR A 213 -2.67 -20.64 -14.99
CA THR A 213 -2.92 -21.62 -16.07
C THR A 213 -1.91 -22.77 -16.01
N LEU A 214 -0.61 -22.46 -15.92
CA LEU A 214 0.45 -23.45 -15.81
C LEU A 214 0.32 -24.30 -14.54
N GLN A 215 -0.09 -23.71 -13.40
CA GLN A 215 -0.36 -24.46 -12.17
C GLN A 215 -1.50 -25.48 -12.37
N ASN A 216 -2.56 -25.10 -13.08
CA ASN A 216 -3.66 -26.01 -13.40
C ASN A 216 -3.22 -27.10 -14.38
N GLU A 217 -2.43 -26.76 -15.40
CA GLU A 217 -1.90 -27.73 -16.37
C GLU A 217 -0.98 -28.75 -15.69
N VAL A 218 -0.09 -28.30 -14.80
CA VAL A 218 0.74 -29.20 -13.97
C VAL A 218 -0.12 -30.13 -13.13
N ALA A 219 -1.20 -29.64 -12.52
CA ALA A 219 -2.13 -30.49 -11.76
C ALA A 219 -2.86 -31.51 -12.66
N ASN A 220 -3.25 -31.11 -13.88
CA ASN A 220 -3.88 -32.00 -14.84
C ASN A 220 -2.92 -33.10 -15.31
N LEU A 221 -1.70 -32.73 -15.72
CA LEU A 221 -0.67 -33.68 -16.17
C LEU A 221 -0.30 -34.66 -15.06
N ARG A 222 -0.19 -34.20 -13.80
CA ARG A 222 0.03 -35.08 -12.65
C ARG A 222 -1.09 -36.10 -12.46
N ARG A 223 -2.35 -35.70 -12.67
CA ARG A 223 -3.50 -36.62 -12.65
C ARG A 223 -3.47 -37.62 -13.80
N GLU A 224 -3.10 -37.19 -15.02
CA GLU A 224 -2.96 -38.10 -16.17
C GLU A 224 -1.84 -39.12 -15.98
N VAL A 225 -0.69 -38.71 -15.45
CA VAL A 225 0.43 -39.60 -15.10
C VAL A 225 0.02 -40.60 -14.02
N ALA A 226 -0.71 -40.15 -12.99
CA ALA A 226 -1.23 -41.03 -11.95
C ALA A 226 -2.24 -42.06 -12.51
N MET A 227 -3.13 -41.63 -13.41
CA MET A 227 -4.14 -42.51 -14.05
C MET A 227 -3.54 -43.52 -15.03
N SER A 228 -2.46 -43.14 -15.74
CA SER A 228 -1.72 -44.05 -16.62
C SER A 228 -0.80 -45.00 -15.85
N GLY A 229 -0.62 -44.76 -14.54
CA GLY A 229 0.05 -45.67 -13.62
C GLY A 229 1.57 -45.66 -13.70
N GLY A 230 2.18 -44.61 -14.27
CA GLY A 230 3.63 -44.52 -14.45
C GLY A 230 4.19 -45.63 -15.35
N SER A 231 5.53 -45.72 -15.42
CA SER A 231 6.23 -46.70 -16.28
C SER A 231 6.18 -48.15 -15.80
N ASP A 232 5.57 -48.42 -14.63
CA ASP A 232 5.59 -49.73 -13.99
C ASP A 232 4.21 -50.42 -14.09
N MET A 233 3.91 -50.89 -15.29
CA MET A 233 2.63 -51.52 -15.68
C MET A 233 2.21 -52.70 -14.80
N ALA A 234 3.16 -53.38 -14.15
CA ALA A 234 2.89 -54.57 -13.33
C ALA A 234 2.19 -54.27 -11.99
N LEU A 235 2.27 -53.02 -11.48
CA LEU A 235 1.57 -52.59 -10.26
C LEU A 235 0.17 -52.02 -10.53
N ASN A 236 -0.23 -51.91 -11.81
CA ASN A 236 -1.47 -51.27 -12.24
C ASN A 236 -2.62 -52.25 -12.53
N GLU A 237 -2.37 -53.56 -12.40
CA GLU A 237 -3.40 -54.58 -12.59
C GLU A 237 -4.09 -54.93 -11.26
N PRO A 238 -5.44 -54.92 -11.21
CA PRO A 238 -6.17 -55.33 -10.01
C PRO A 238 -5.91 -56.80 -9.70
N ILE A 239 -5.63 -57.13 -8.45
CA ILE A 239 -5.62 -58.51 -8.00
C ILE A 239 -7.06 -59.00 -7.80
N ILE A 240 -7.32 -60.28 -8.06
CA ILE A 240 -8.66 -60.87 -7.89
C ILE A 240 -8.75 -61.55 -6.52
N VAL A 241 -9.70 -61.11 -5.70
CA VAL A 241 -9.99 -61.67 -4.38
C VAL A 241 -11.47 -62.04 -4.33
N GLY A 242 -11.77 -63.34 -4.15
CA GLY A 242 -13.17 -63.81 -4.11
C GLY A 242 -13.98 -63.51 -5.38
N GLY A 243 -13.32 -63.44 -6.54
CA GLY A 243 -13.94 -63.07 -7.82
C GLY A 243 -14.20 -61.57 -8.00
N LYS A 244 -13.71 -60.72 -7.09
CA LYS A 244 -13.83 -59.25 -7.14
C LYS A 244 -12.45 -58.61 -7.27
N GLY A 245 -12.36 -57.48 -7.96
CA GLY A 245 -11.09 -56.77 -8.14
C GLY A 245 -10.66 -56.02 -6.88
N PHE A 246 -9.37 -55.99 -6.61
CA PHE A 246 -8.77 -55.12 -5.61
C PHE A 246 -7.56 -54.41 -6.21
N LEU A 247 -7.57 -53.07 -6.18
CA LEU A 247 -6.45 -52.25 -6.64
C LEU A 247 -5.95 -51.39 -5.48
N ALA A 248 -4.69 -51.59 -5.10
CA ALA A 248 -4.02 -50.75 -4.11
C ALA A 248 -2.78 -50.11 -4.74
N GLN A 249 -2.67 -48.78 -4.71
CA GLN A 249 -1.56 -48.07 -5.34
C GLN A 249 -1.11 -46.86 -4.52
N VAL A 250 0.21 -46.69 -4.43
CA VAL A 250 0.83 -45.46 -3.95
C VAL A 250 1.11 -44.56 -5.15
N LEU A 251 0.54 -43.38 -5.15
CA LEU A 251 0.64 -42.39 -6.22
C LEU A 251 1.58 -41.27 -5.79
N GLN A 252 2.51 -40.93 -6.69
CA GLN A 252 3.41 -39.80 -6.51
C GLN A 252 2.92 -38.57 -7.29
N GLY A 253 3.18 -37.38 -6.73
CA GLY A 253 2.89 -36.12 -7.40
C GLY A 253 1.42 -35.69 -7.40
N VAL A 254 0.52 -36.45 -6.78
CA VAL A 254 -0.89 -36.10 -6.54
C VAL A 254 -1.11 -35.75 -5.08
N THR A 255 -2.16 -34.96 -4.80
CA THR A 255 -2.53 -34.57 -3.44
C THR A 255 -3.76 -35.33 -2.96
N GLY A 256 -4.03 -35.30 -1.66
CA GLY A 256 -5.25 -35.88 -1.09
C GLY A 256 -6.56 -35.36 -1.71
N ARG A 257 -6.55 -34.17 -2.32
CA ARG A 257 -7.72 -33.62 -3.04
C ARG A 257 -7.99 -34.31 -4.38
N ASP A 258 -6.97 -34.91 -4.98
CA ASP A 258 -7.07 -35.59 -6.27
C ASP A 258 -7.57 -37.02 -6.12
N LEU A 259 -7.32 -37.64 -4.95
CA LEU A 259 -7.62 -39.04 -4.67
C LEU A 259 -9.07 -39.46 -4.92
N PRO A 260 -10.13 -38.71 -4.53
CA PRO A 260 -11.51 -39.15 -4.75
C PRO A 260 -11.85 -39.39 -6.23
N ALA A 261 -11.43 -38.47 -7.12
CA ALA A 261 -11.67 -38.60 -8.55
C ALA A 261 -10.89 -39.78 -9.17
N LEU A 262 -9.67 -40.02 -8.69
CA LEU A 262 -8.86 -41.16 -9.12
C LEU A 262 -9.48 -42.49 -8.66
N VAL A 263 -9.94 -42.56 -7.41
CA VAL A 263 -10.68 -43.72 -6.87
C VAL A 263 -11.89 -44.03 -7.73
N ASP A 264 -12.69 -43.03 -8.10
CA ASP A 264 -13.85 -43.20 -8.98
C ASP A 264 -13.47 -43.73 -10.35
N ALA A 265 -12.42 -43.19 -10.98
CA ALA A 265 -11.96 -43.64 -12.27
C ALA A 265 -11.44 -45.10 -12.24
N HIS A 266 -10.72 -45.50 -11.19
CA HIS A 266 -10.27 -46.87 -11.01
C HIS A 266 -11.43 -47.84 -10.74
N LYS A 267 -12.47 -47.44 -9.98
CA LYS A 267 -13.70 -48.24 -9.80
C LYS A 267 -14.37 -48.56 -11.14
N VAL A 268 -14.46 -47.58 -12.04
CA VAL A 268 -15.00 -47.80 -13.39
C VAL A 268 -14.14 -48.79 -14.18
N LYS A 269 -12.81 -48.68 -14.11
CA LYS A 269 -11.87 -49.58 -14.82
C LYS A 269 -11.95 -51.03 -14.34
N ILE A 270 -12.11 -51.26 -13.03
CA ILE A 270 -12.17 -52.62 -12.45
C ILE A 270 -13.57 -53.25 -12.55
N GLY A 271 -14.60 -52.46 -12.81
CA GLY A 271 -16.00 -52.90 -12.96
C GLY A 271 -16.68 -53.30 -11.64
N SER A 272 -16.08 -54.20 -10.86
CA SER A 272 -16.60 -54.67 -9.57
C SER A 272 -15.46 -55.00 -8.62
N GLY A 273 -15.32 -54.22 -7.53
CA GLY A 273 -14.17 -54.34 -6.63
C GLY A 273 -14.00 -53.19 -5.63
N ALA A 274 -12.83 -53.18 -5.00
CA ALA A 274 -12.40 -52.12 -4.09
C ALA A 274 -11.07 -51.49 -4.56
N VAL A 275 -10.91 -50.19 -4.30
CA VAL A 275 -9.74 -49.40 -4.66
C VAL A 275 -9.21 -48.71 -3.41
N LEU A 276 -7.90 -48.75 -3.19
CA LEU A 276 -7.19 -48.02 -2.14
C LEU A 276 -6.03 -47.23 -2.76
N LEU A 277 -6.08 -45.90 -2.69
CA LEU A 277 -5.04 -45.03 -3.20
C LEU A 277 -4.39 -44.27 -2.05
N ILE A 278 -3.06 -44.22 -2.08
CA ILE A 278 -2.26 -43.47 -1.12
C ILE A 278 -1.49 -42.40 -1.90
N ALA A 279 -1.68 -41.13 -1.58
CA ALA A 279 -0.86 -40.04 -2.08
C ALA A 279 0.24 -39.73 -1.07
N ASP A 280 1.50 -39.77 -1.51
CA ASP A 280 2.61 -39.24 -0.73
C ASP A 280 2.84 -37.76 -1.09
N SER A 281 2.60 -36.87 -0.12
CA SER A 281 2.81 -35.43 -0.24
C SER A 281 3.84 -34.98 0.79
N ASP A 282 5.13 -35.06 0.43
CA ASP A 282 6.27 -34.58 1.20
C ASP A 282 6.22 -35.01 2.69
N GLY A 283 6.02 -36.30 2.95
CA GLY A 283 6.04 -36.87 4.29
C GLY A 283 4.70 -36.87 5.04
N LYS A 284 3.61 -36.44 4.40
CA LYS A 284 2.23 -36.69 4.86
C LYS A 284 1.51 -37.56 3.84
N ALA A 285 1.15 -38.78 4.27
CA ALA A 285 0.31 -39.66 3.48
C ALA A 285 -1.15 -39.19 3.55
N ALA A 286 -1.78 -39.01 2.39
CA ALA A 286 -3.22 -38.96 2.27
C ALA A 286 -3.72 -40.29 1.71
N VAL A 287 -4.81 -40.81 2.26
CA VAL A 287 -5.36 -42.11 1.88
C VAL A 287 -6.82 -41.94 1.49
N ALA A 288 -7.23 -42.58 0.39
CA ALA A 288 -8.62 -42.68 0.01
C ALA A 288 -8.93 -44.10 -0.44
N ALA A 289 -10.08 -44.62 -0.03
CA ALA A 289 -10.60 -45.88 -0.53
C ALA A 289 -11.97 -45.68 -1.17
N GLY A 290 -12.31 -46.57 -2.09
CA GLY A 290 -13.64 -46.64 -2.68
C GLY A 290 -14.02 -48.07 -3.01
N VAL A 291 -15.32 -48.34 -2.97
CA VAL A 291 -15.92 -49.63 -3.28
C VAL A 291 -16.95 -49.40 -4.38
N THR A 292 -17.07 -50.32 -5.34
CA THR A 292 -18.10 -50.26 -6.38
C THR A 292 -19.49 -50.48 -5.79
N ASP A 293 -20.52 -49.89 -6.41
CA ASP A 293 -21.88 -49.85 -5.86
C ASP A 293 -22.43 -51.24 -5.53
N ASP A 294 -22.10 -52.25 -6.35
CA ASP A 294 -22.53 -53.65 -6.17
C ASP A 294 -21.96 -54.33 -4.91
N LEU A 295 -20.91 -53.75 -4.32
CA LEU A 295 -20.22 -54.29 -3.15
C LEU A 295 -20.48 -53.49 -1.87
N THR A 296 -21.12 -52.32 -1.95
CA THR A 296 -21.32 -51.41 -0.80
C THR A 296 -22.13 -52.00 0.36
N VAL A 297 -22.95 -53.02 0.10
CA VAL A 297 -23.71 -53.75 1.13
C VAL A 297 -22.80 -54.63 1.98
N ASN A 298 -21.69 -55.11 1.41
CA ASN A 298 -20.80 -56.10 2.03
C ASN A 298 -19.43 -55.53 2.41
N LEU A 299 -19.02 -54.40 1.82
CA LEU A 299 -17.72 -53.77 2.00
C LEU A 299 -17.88 -52.27 2.29
N SER A 300 -17.15 -51.79 3.29
CA SER A 300 -17.14 -50.39 3.72
C SER A 300 -15.82 -49.73 3.34
N ALA A 301 -15.88 -48.70 2.49
CA ALA A 301 -14.71 -47.89 2.15
C ALA A 301 -14.08 -47.23 3.39
N VAL A 302 -14.88 -46.90 4.40
CA VAL A 302 -14.42 -46.34 5.67
C VAL A 302 -13.57 -47.35 6.44
N ASP A 303 -13.98 -48.62 6.45
CA ASP A 303 -13.25 -49.65 7.18
C ASP A 303 -11.94 -50.02 6.47
N ILE A 304 -11.90 -49.94 5.14
CA ILE A 304 -10.67 -50.12 4.35
C ILE A 304 -9.60 -49.07 4.70
N VAL A 305 -9.99 -47.83 4.97
CA VAL A 305 -9.04 -46.74 5.33
C VAL A 305 -8.57 -46.82 6.79
N LYS A 306 -9.32 -47.49 7.67
CA LYS A 306 -9.00 -47.60 9.10
C LYS A 306 -8.00 -48.70 9.43
N ILE A 307 -7.79 -49.66 8.53
CA ILE A 307 -6.85 -50.78 8.66
C ILE A 307 -5.45 -50.30 8.29
#